data_AF-A0A351IX57-F1
#
_entry.id   AF-A0A351IX57-F1
#
_cell.length_a   1.000
_cell.length_b   1.000
_cell.length_c   1.000
_cell.angle_alpha   90.00
_cell.angle_beta   90.00
_cell.angle_gamma   90.00
#
_symmetry.space_group_name_H-M   'P 1'
#
loop_
_entity.id
_entity.type
_entity.pdbx_description
1 polymer ?
#
loop_
_entity_poly.entity_id
_entity_poly.type
_entity_poly.pdbx_seq_one_letter_code
_entity_poly.pdbx_strand_id
1 'polypeptide(L)' 'MDRLIYVDNSATTPVSPEALKAMEPYFIEGFGNASSLYSVGRKAK' A
#
# COMPACT_ATOMS: atom_id res chain seq x y z
N MET A 1 -11.64 -20.15 23.27
CA MET A 1 -10.91 -19.44 22.21
C MET A 1 -10.13 -18.35 22.89
N ASP A 2 -8.81 -18.41 22.84
CA ASP A 2 -7.96 -17.44 23.52
C ASP A 2 -7.94 -16.12 22.76
N ARG A 3 -7.99 -15.00 23.49
CA ARG A 3 -7.96 -13.65 22.92
C ARG A 3 -6.51 -13.24 22.64
N LEU A 4 -6.19 -13.02 21.37
CA LEU A 4 -4.91 -12.43 20.97
C LEU A 4 -4.88 -10.93 21.30
N ILE A 5 -3.83 -10.47 21.98
CA ILE A 5 -3.58 -9.05 22.25
C ILE A 5 -2.21 -8.69 21.68
N TYR A 6 -2.18 -7.76 20.73
CA TYR A 6 -0.94 -7.26 20.12
C TYR A 6 -0.43 -6.04 20.88
N VAL A 7 0.76 -6.15 21.47
CA VAL A 7 1.37 -5.09 22.30
C VAL A 7 2.75 -4.64 21.81
N ASP A 8 3.21 -5.10 20.64
CA ASP A 8 4.51 -4.75 20.06
C ASP A 8 4.42 -3.65 18.98
N ASN A 9 3.64 -2.60 19.26
CA ASN A 9 3.48 -1.46 18.33
C ASN A 9 4.77 -0.63 18.19
N SER A 10 5.75 -0.79 19.09
CA SER A 10 7.07 -0.19 18.97
C SER A 10 7.92 -0.79 17.86
N ALA A 11 7.73 -2.08 17.53
CA ALA A 11 8.44 -2.72 16.43
C ALA A 11 7.74 -2.46 15.09
N THR A 12 6.42 -2.69 15.03
CA THR A 12 5.61 -2.43 13.83
C THR A 12 4.13 -2.32 14.17
N THR A 13 3.34 -1.81 13.24
CA THR A 13 1.89 -1.60 13.41
C THR A 13 1.10 -2.23 12.27
N PRO A 14 -0.14 -2.67 12.53
CA PRO A 14 -1.06 -3.04 11.45
C PRO A 14 -1.27 -1.87 10.50
N VAL A 15 -1.34 -2.15 9.21
CA VAL A 15 -1.66 -1.15 8.19
C VAL A 15 -3.06 -0.58 8.48
N SER A 16 -3.21 0.74 8.45
CA SER A 16 -4.53 1.34 8.62
C SER A 16 -5.42 1.07 7.40
N PRO A 17 -6.74 0.88 7.56
CA PRO A 17 -7.64 0.69 6.43
C PRO A 17 -7.59 1.85 5.42
N GLU A 18 -7.41 3.09 5.90
CA GLU A 18 -7.31 4.27 5.05
C GLU A 18 -6.04 4.26 4.21
N ALA A 19 -4.91 3.86 4.81
CA ALA A 19 -3.65 3.73 4.07
C ALA A 19 -3.75 2.61 3.03
N LEU A 20 -4.33 1.46 3.39
CA LEU A 20 -4.54 0.36 2.47
C LEU A 20 -5.39 0.82 1.27
N LYS A 21 -6.54 1.45 1.52
CA LYS A 21 -7.43 1.96 0.48
C LYS A 21 -6.76 3.00 -0.44
N ALA A 22 -5.90 3.85 0.12
CA ALA A 22 -5.13 4.80 -0.67
C ALA A 22 -4.08 4.11 -1.56
N MET A 23 -3.54 2.97 -1.13
CA MET A 23 -2.53 2.21 -1.89
C MET A 23 -3.14 1.26 -2.93
N GLU A 24 -4.34 0.72 -2.70
CA GLU A 24 -5.02 -0.26 -3.57
C GLU A 24 -4.97 0.06 -5.07
N PRO A 25 -5.26 1.30 -5.54
CA PRO A 25 -5.26 1.61 -6.97
C PRO A 25 -3.92 1.35 -7.66
N TYR A 26 -2.79 1.46 -6.95
CA TYR A 26 -1.46 1.31 -7.52
C TYR A 26 -1.05 -0.15 -7.74
N PHE A 27 -1.80 -1.11 -7.18
CA PHE A 27 -1.58 -2.54 -7.43
C PHE A 27 -2.31 -3.06 -8.67
N ILE A 28 -3.37 -2.38 -9.12
CA ILE A 28 -4.23 -2.86 -10.22
C ILE A 28 -4.19 -1.91 -11.42
N GLU A 29 -4.44 -0.62 -11.20
CA GLU A 29 -4.62 0.36 -12.28
C GLU A 29 -3.36 1.22 -12.49
N GLY A 30 -2.73 1.64 -11.39
CA GLY A 30 -1.54 2.49 -11.35
C GLY A 30 -0.21 1.74 -11.35
N PHE A 31 -0.14 0.55 -11.95
CA PHE A 31 1.03 -0.36 -11.88
C PHE A 31 2.27 0.09 -12.67
N GLY A 32 2.21 1.26 -13.32
CA GLY A 32 3.28 1.74 -14.19
C GLY A 32 4.59 1.99 -13.44
N ASN A 33 5.72 1.76 -14.12
CA ASN A 33 7.01 2.18 -13.58
C ASN A 33 7.17 3.70 -13.74
N ALA A 34 7.21 4.44 -12.63
CA ALA A 34 7.30 5.91 -12.59
C ALA A 34 8.55 6.49 -13.30
N SER A 35 9.58 5.66 -13.55
CA SER A 35 10.79 6.06 -14.30
C SER A 35 10.64 5.90 -15.81
N SER A 36 9.55 5.29 -16.29
CA SER A 36 9.34 5.01 -17.71
C SER A 36 8.71 6.19 -18.46
N LEU A 37 9.18 6.41 -19.69
CA LEU A 37 8.72 7.53 -20.52
C LEU A 37 7.42 7.25 -21.30
N TYR A 38 7.00 5.99 -21.44
CA TYR A 38 5.77 5.64 -22.15
C TYR A 38 4.51 5.95 -21.31
N SER A 39 3.35 5.96 -21.95
CA SER A 39 2.10 6.50 -21.40
C SER A 39 1.71 5.95 -20.02
N VAL A 40 1.86 4.64 -19.80
CA VAL A 40 1.54 4.00 -18.51
C VAL A 40 2.52 4.43 -17.41
N GLY A 41 3.82 4.55 -17.71
CA GLY A 41 4.81 5.05 -16.75
C GLY A 41 4.60 6.52 -16.38
N ARG A 42 4.26 7.36 -17.35
CA ARG A 42 3.94 8.79 -17.10
C ARG A 42 2.69 8.98 -16.23
N LYS A 43 1.74 8.05 -16.26
CA LYS A 43 0.55 8.08 -15.39
C LYS A 43 0.84 7.66 -13.95
N ALA A 44 1.96 6.97 -13.72
CA ALA A 44 2.39 6.47 -12.41
C ALA A 44 3.39 7.41 -11.71
N LYS A 45 3.69 8.57 -12.30
CA LYS A 45 4.54 9.63 -11.73
C LYS A 45 3.68 10.75 -11.16
#